data_AF-A0A6P5XPP1-F1
#
_entry.id   AF-A0A6P5XPP1-F1
#
_cell.length_a   1.000
_cell.length_b   1.000
_cell.length_c   1.000
_cell.angle_alpha   90.00
_cell.angle_beta   90.00
_cell.angle_gamma   90.00
#
_symmetry.space_group_name_H-M   'P 1'
#
loop_
_entity.id
_entity.type
_entity.pdbx_description
1 polymer ?
#
loop_
_entity_poly.entity_id
_entity_poly.type
_entity_poly.pdbx_seq_one_letter_code
_entity_poly.pdbx_strand_id
1 'polypeptide(L)'
;MFGTQTTRLEAISILQQLHHKGFVHGDVKPENFLLGQPGTSNEKKLYLIDLGLASRWKEAASGRHVEYDQKPDVFRGTVRYASVHAHLGRTGSRRDDLESLAYTLIFLLRGKLPWQGYIGENKGFLVCKKKMATSPEMLCYLCPPPFQQFLEIVTNMKFDEEPNYPKLISLFHNSIDFNSSIRPIQIDGAIKVGHKRGRSLTELEDGEQLKKKVRLGSPASQWISIYNSRTSMKQRYHYNVMDSRLHQHVEKGKEDGLYISCVASSLNLWAVVMDVGTGFTSQVYELSPIFLHKEWIMEQWDKNYYITSVAGACNGSALVVMSKGTPYTQQSYKVSDVFPFKWINKKWKEGFSVTSMTTAGSKWGIVMSRNAGYLSQVVELDFLYPSEGIHRRWEKGYRITSAAATEDQAAFILSASKRKSQDIMQETLRTSAFPSTHVKDKWLKNLYISSICYGRTVS
;
A
#
# COMPACT_ATOMS: atom_id res chain seq x y z
N MET A 1 16.96 -25.47 19.28
CA MET A 1 17.46 -26.25 18.13
C MET A 1 17.93 -25.34 16.98
N PHE A 2 17.30 -24.17 16.78
CA PHE A 2 17.90 -23.00 16.10
C PHE A 2 18.45 -22.05 17.16
N GLY A 3 19.77 -21.89 17.29
CA GLY A 3 20.28 -21.03 18.37
C GLY A 3 21.76 -20.68 18.32
N THR A 4 22.55 -21.36 17.49
CA THR A 4 23.97 -21.03 17.36
C THR A 4 24.18 -19.94 16.32
N GLN A 5 25.28 -19.21 16.46
CA GLN A 5 25.79 -18.29 15.45
C GLN A 5 25.89 -18.97 14.07
N THR A 6 26.38 -20.21 14.04
CA THR A 6 26.55 -21.02 12.85
C THR A 6 25.24 -21.19 12.06
N THR A 7 24.13 -21.50 12.73
CA THR A 7 22.83 -21.69 12.05
C THR A 7 22.31 -20.41 11.38
N ARG A 8 22.58 -19.24 11.95
CA ARG A 8 22.19 -17.95 11.37
C ARG A 8 22.97 -17.64 10.10
N LEU A 9 24.28 -17.86 10.13
CA LEU A 9 25.18 -17.68 8.97
C LEU A 9 24.80 -18.65 7.84
N GLU A 10 24.55 -19.92 8.18
CA GLU A 10 24.12 -20.94 7.21
C GLU A 10 22.78 -20.58 6.56
N ALA A 11 21.79 -20.09 7.32
CA ALA A 11 20.50 -19.70 6.75
C ALA A 11 20.62 -18.58 5.70
N ILE A 12 21.46 -17.56 5.96
CA ILE A 12 21.72 -16.49 4.98
C ILE A 12 22.43 -17.06 3.73
N SER A 13 23.41 -17.95 3.93
CA SER A 13 24.14 -18.59 2.83
C SER A 13 23.23 -19.48 1.96
N ILE A 14 22.30 -20.21 2.57
CA ILE A 14 21.34 -21.04 1.82
C ILE A 14 20.41 -20.18 0.96
N LEU A 15 19.88 -19.08 1.51
CA LEU A 15 19.08 -18.13 0.74
C LEU A 15 19.90 -17.49 -0.38
N GLN A 16 21.16 -17.12 -0.12
CA GLN A 16 22.06 -16.60 -1.16
C GLN A 16 22.21 -17.58 -2.33
N GLN A 17 22.40 -18.87 -2.04
CA GLN A 17 22.55 -19.90 -3.08
C GLN A 17 21.26 -20.06 -3.89
N LEU A 18 20.08 -20.08 -3.23
CA LEU A 18 18.79 -20.13 -3.91
C LEU A 18 18.58 -18.90 -4.81
N HIS A 19 18.87 -17.72 -4.27
CA HIS A 19 18.77 -16.46 -5.00
C HIS A 19 19.70 -16.43 -6.21
N HIS A 20 20.93 -16.95 -6.08
CA HIS A 20 21.88 -17.05 -7.19
C HIS A 20 21.33 -17.90 -8.36
N LYS A 21 20.61 -18.99 -8.04
CA LYS A 21 19.89 -19.83 -9.01
C LYS A 21 18.65 -19.16 -9.63
N GLY A 22 18.29 -17.96 -9.18
CA GLY A 22 17.22 -17.14 -9.76
C GLY A 22 15.84 -17.33 -9.12
N PHE A 23 15.78 -17.94 -7.94
CA PHE A 23 14.55 -18.20 -7.21
C PHE A 23 14.53 -17.48 -5.87
N VAL A 24 13.34 -17.11 -5.43
CA VAL A 24 13.02 -16.79 -4.03
C VAL A 24 12.17 -17.91 -3.48
N HIS A 25 12.31 -18.19 -2.20
CA HIS A 25 11.62 -19.24 -1.45
C HIS A 25 10.14 -18.90 -1.23
N GLY A 26 9.84 -17.68 -0.76
CA GLY A 26 8.47 -17.21 -0.55
C GLY A 26 7.77 -17.70 0.73
N ASP A 27 8.34 -18.70 1.43
CA ASP A 27 7.83 -19.18 2.73
C ASP A 27 8.94 -19.48 3.75
N VAL A 28 9.81 -18.51 3.99
CA VAL A 28 10.88 -18.62 4.99
C VAL A 28 10.29 -18.61 6.40
N LYS A 29 10.44 -19.73 7.12
CA LYS A 29 9.91 -19.96 8.48
C LYS A 29 10.73 -21.06 9.19
N PRO A 30 10.70 -21.16 10.52
CA PRO A 30 11.46 -22.18 11.25
C PRO A 30 11.24 -23.61 10.75
N GLU A 31 10.00 -23.96 10.40
CA GLU A 31 9.59 -25.31 10.03
C GLU A 31 10.19 -25.78 8.70
N ASN A 32 10.60 -24.84 7.82
CA ASN A 32 11.18 -25.15 6.51
C ASN A 32 12.70 -25.28 6.55
N PHE A 33 13.31 -25.16 7.73
CA PHE A 33 14.72 -25.45 7.88
C PHE A 33 14.96 -26.64 8.80
N LEU A 34 15.76 -27.60 8.30
CA LEU A 34 16.04 -28.85 9.00
C LEU A 34 17.55 -29.05 9.16
N LEU A 35 17.94 -29.68 10.27
CA LEU A 35 19.28 -30.20 10.44
C LEU A 35 19.44 -31.54 9.73
N GLY A 36 20.67 -31.89 9.37
CA GLY A 36 20.96 -33.20 8.80
C GLY A 36 20.62 -34.34 9.76
N GLN A 37 20.54 -35.55 9.21
CA GLN A 37 20.17 -36.73 9.97
C GLN A 37 21.13 -36.96 11.16
N PRO A 38 20.61 -37.20 12.38
CA PRO A 38 21.42 -37.50 13.55
C PRO A 38 22.36 -38.69 13.33
N GLY A 39 23.58 -38.61 13.85
CA GLY A 39 24.59 -39.68 13.69
C GLY A 39 25.29 -39.68 12.32
N THR A 40 25.06 -38.67 11.48
CA THR A 40 25.79 -38.49 10.21
C THR A 40 26.80 -37.35 10.30
N SER A 41 27.79 -37.32 9.41
CA SER A 41 28.72 -36.19 9.30
C SER A 41 28.03 -34.85 8.99
N ASN A 42 26.78 -34.90 8.50
CA ASN A 42 25.96 -33.74 8.17
C ASN A 42 24.96 -33.35 9.27
N GLU A 43 24.96 -33.99 10.44
CA GLU A 43 23.99 -33.74 11.52
C GLU A 43 23.86 -32.25 11.88
N LYS A 44 24.97 -31.49 11.83
CA LYS A 44 24.97 -30.06 12.16
C LYS A 44 24.65 -29.14 10.98
N LYS A 45 24.56 -29.67 9.77
CA LYS A 45 24.34 -28.91 8.53
C LYS A 45 22.88 -28.53 8.39
N LEU A 46 22.62 -27.26 8.11
CA LEU A 46 21.28 -26.76 7.84
C LEU A 46 20.86 -26.98 6.38
N TYR A 47 19.58 -27.31 6.19
CA TYR A 47 18.92 -27.47 4.90
C TYR A 47 17.66 -26.63 4.84
N LEU A 48 17.35 -26.07 3.67
CA LEU A 48 16.08 -25.42 3.37
C LEU A 48 15.23 -26.37 2.51
N ILE A 49 14.00 -26.62 2.94
CA ILE A 49 13.04 -27.53 2.29
C ILE A 49 11.77 -26.78 1.88
N ASP A 50 10.86 -27.47 1.20
CA ASP A 50 9.54 -26.97 0.79
C ASP A 50 9.59 -25.77 -0.18
N LEU A 51 10.00 -26.05 -1.42
CA LEU A 51 10.01 -25.10 -2.53
C LEU A 51 8.62 -24.93 -3.19
N GLY A 52 7.53 -25.36 -2.55
CA GLY A 52 6.18 -25.32 -3.15
C GLY A 52 5.66 -23.90 -3.44
N LEU A 53 6.20 -22.90 -2.76
CA LEU A 53 5.90 -21.47 -2.98
C LEU A 53 7.03 -20.71 -3.67
N ALA A 54 8.10 -21.40 -4.06
CA ALA A 54 9.23 -20.77 -4.71
C ALA A 54 8.82 -20.15 -6.06
N SER A 55 9.39 -18.99 -6.35
CA SER A 55 9.11 -18.26 -7.59
C SER A 55 10.37 -17.61 -8.15
N ARG A 56 10.37 -17.30 -9.44
CA ARG A 56 11.51 -16.65 -10.08
C ARG A 56 11.53 -15.17 -9.75
N TRP A 57 12.68 -14.65 -9.33
CA TRP A 57 12.92 -13.20 -9.20
C TRP A 57 13.69 -12.63 -10.40
N LYS A 58 14.31 -13.48 -11.22
CA LYS A 58 14.90 -13.11 -12.51
C LYS A 58 14.49 -14.05 -13.63
N GLU A 59 14.45 -13.51 -14.83
CA GLU A 59 14.21 -14.25 -16.07
C GLU A 59 15.36 -15.22 -16.36
N ALA A 60 15.04 -16.44 -16.78
CA ALA A 60 16.05 -17.47 -17.04
C ALA A 60 16.95 -17.15 -18.23
N ALA A 61 16.39 -16.54 -19.29
CA ALA A 61 17.11 -16.26 -20.53
C ALA A 61 17.96 -14.99 -20.46
N SER A 62 17.39 -13.90 -19.94
CA SER A 62 18.04 -12.58 -19.94
C SER A 62 18.81 -12.28 -18.64
N GLY A 63 18.54 -13.03 -17.57
CA GLY A 63 19.03 -12.71 -16.22
C GLY A 63 18.43 -11.44 -15.62
N ARG A 64 17.52 -10.74 -16.33
CA ARG A 64 16.91 -9.50 -15.87
C ARG A 64 15.95 -9.77 -14.73
N HIS A 65 15.85 -8.81 -13.81
CA HIS A 65 14.88 -8.85 -12.73
C HIS A 65 13.46 -8.93 -13.28
N VAL A 66 12.60 -9.74 -12.65
CA VAL A 66 11.18 -9.81 -13.01
C VAL A 66 10.52 -8.45 -12.82
N GLU A 67 9.49 -8.22 -13.63
CA GLU A 67 8.72 -6.99 -13.56
C GLU A 67 7.97 -6.84 -12.22
N TYR A 68 7.98 -5.63 -11.67
CA TYR A 68 7.14 -5.30 -10.52
C TYR A 68 5.66 -5.30 -10.89
N ASP A 69 4.87 -5.96 -10.05
CA ASP A 69 3.41 -5.90 -10.04
C ASP A 69 2.86 -6.02 -8.61
N GLN A 70 1.61 -5.60 -8.40
CA GLN A 70 0.89 -5.70 -7.14
C GLN A 70 -0.51 -6.29 -7.35
N LYS A 71 -0.82 -7.34 -6.58
CA LYS A 71 -2.10 -8.04 -6.56
C LYS A 71 -2.56 -8.17 -5.10
N PRO A 72 -3.26 -7.15 -4.53
CA PRO A 72 -3.57 -7.08 -3.11
C PRO A 72 -4.34 -8.27 -2.51
N ASP A 73 -5.03 -9.06 -3.34
CA ASP A 73 -5.77 -10.25 -2.91
C ASP A 73 -4.97 -11.56 -2.97
N VAL A 74 -3.77 -11.54 -3.55
CA VAL A 74 -2.90 -12.71 -3.71
C VAL A 74 -1.83 -12.71 -2.62
N PHE A 75 -2.19 -13.17 -1.43
CA PHE A 75 -1.23 -13.49 -0.38
C PHE A 75 -0.86 -14.98 -0.42
N ARG A 76 0.44 -15.28 -0.29
CA ARG A 76 0.98 -16.64 -0.13
C ARG A 76 2.03 -16.66 0.99
N GLY A 77 2.22 -17.83 1.60
CA GLY A 77 3.19 -18.04 2.68
C GLY A 77 2.60 -17.86 4.08
N THR A 78 3.48 -17.90 5.08
CA THR A 78 3.08 -17.89 6.48
C THR A 78 2.95 -16.47 7.02
N VAL A 79 1.72 -16.01 7.29
CA VAL A 79 1.37 -14.65 7.78
C VAL A 79 2.34 -14.10 8.83
N ARG A 80 2.74 -14.93 9.80
CA ARG A 80 3.62 -14.58 10.90
C ARG A 80 4.99 -14.09 10.42
N TYR A 81 5.59 -14.78 9.44
CA TYR A 81 6.96 -14.57 8.99
C TYR A 81 7.05 -13.80 7.66
N ALA A 82 6.01 -13.78 6.84
CA ALA A 82 6.02 -13.11 5.53
C ALA A 82 6.39 -11.62 5.61
N SER A 83 7.10 -11.08 4.61
CA SER A 83 7.42 -9.65 4.52
C SER A 83 6.18 -8.77 4.43
N VAL A 84 6.32 -7.47 4.75
CA VAL A 84 5.25 -6.48 4.51
C VAL A 84 4.86 -6.43 3.02
N HIS A 85 5.80 -6.58 2.11
CA HIS A 85 5.51 -6.55 0.68
C HIS A 85 4.68 -7.76 0.22
N ALA A 86 4.93 -8.95 0.79
CA ALA A 86 4.09 -10.12 0.56
C ALA A 86 2.66 -9.89 1.07
N HIS A 87 2.49 -9.27 2.24
CA HIS A 87 1.17 -8.86 2.77
C HIS A 87 0.44 -7.87 1.85
N LEU A 88 1.18 -6.97 1.20
CA LEU A 88 0.65 -6.03 0.22
C LEU A 88 0.41 -6.67 -1.16
N GLY A 89 0.67 -7.97 -1.33
CA GLY A 89 0.51 -8.68 -2.61
C GLY A 89 1.48 -8.21 -3.69
N ARG A 90 2.63 -7.64 -3.31
CA ARG A 90 3.68 -7.25 -4.26
C ARG A 90 4.39 -8.49 -4.79
N THR A 91 4.92 -8.35 -6.00
CA THR A 91 5.81 -9.37 -6.58
C THR A 91 6.95 -9.66 -5.61
N GLY A 92 7.18 -10.94 -5.32
CA GLY A 92 8.22 -11.38 -4.40
C GLY A 92 9.62 -11.22 -5.00
N SER A 93 10.57 -10.84 -4.16
CA SER A 93 11.97 -10.59 -4.50
C SER A 93 12.89 -10.98 -3.35
N ARG A 94 14.20 -10.88 -3.55
CA ARG A 94 15.20 -11.36 -2.58
C ARG A 94 15.11 -10.66 -1.22
N ARG A 95 14.66 -9.41 -1.18
CA ARG A 95 14.45 -8.68 0.08
C ARG A 95 13.38 -9.34 0.95
N ASP A 96 12.39 -10.00 0.32
CA ASP A 96 11.26 -10.59 1.01
C ASP A 96 11.65 -11.83 1.83
N ASP A 97 12.50 -12.68 1.25
CA ASP A 97 13.05 -13.85 1.95
C ASP A 97 13.95 -13.42 3.11
N LEU A 98 14.77 -12.37 2.93
CA LEU A 98 15.65 -11.85 3.97
C LEU A 98 14.89 -11.14 5.10
N GLU A 99 13.83 -10.37 4.79
CA GLU A 99 12.93 -9.80 5.81
C GLU A 99 12.21 -10.92 6.58
N SER A 100 11.75 -11.95 5.88
CA SER A 100 11.11 -13.11 6.50
C SER A 100 12.08 -13.91 7.38
N LEU A 101 13.34 -14.02 6.98
CA LEU A 101 14.41 -14.59 7.80
C LEU A 101 14.64 -13.74 9.06
N ALA A 102 14.67 -12.41 8.96
CA ALA A 102 14.83 -11.55 10.13
C ALA A 102 13.71 -11.78 11.16
N TYR A 103 12.45 -11.82 10.72
CA TYR A 103 11.31 -12.13 11.60
C TYR A 103 11.40 -13.55 12.19
N THR A 104 11.86 -14.52 11.41
CA THR A 104 12.08 -15.90 11.85
C THR A 104 13.14 -15.99 12.94
N LEU A 105 14.29 -15.35 12.75
CA LEU A 105 15.39 -15.34 13.72
C LEU A 105 15.00 -14.61 15.02
N ILE A 106 14.28 -13.49 14.93
CA ILE A 106 13.80 -12.75 16.11
C ILE A 106 12.75 -13.57 16.87
N PHE A 107 11.85 -14.26 16.15
CA PHE A 107 10.88 -15.15 16.77
C PHE A 107 11.59 -16.28 17.54
N LEU A 108 12.59 -16.91 16.94
CA LEU A 108 13.37 -17.97 17.58
C LEU A 108 14.10 -17.46 18.81
N LEU A 109 14.63 -16.23 18.78
CA LEU A 109 15.29 -15.63 19.95
C LEU A 109 14.30 -15.28 21.08
N ARG A 110 13.13 -14.73 20.75
CA ARG A 110 12.18 -14.15 21.73
C ARG A 110 11.04 -15.08 22.14
N GLY A 111 10.81 -16.16 21.39
CA GLY A 111 9.63 -17.03 21.47
C GLY A 111 8.32 -16.41 20.96
N LYS A 112 8.29 -15.11 20.65
CA LYS A 112 7.09 -14.39 20.17
C LYS A 112 7.40 -13.17 19.29
N LEU A 113 6.43 -12.80 18.46
CA LEU A 113 6.38 -11.57 17.66
C LEU A 113 5.16 -10.73 18.06
N PRO A 114 5.24 -9.38 17.98
CA PRO A 114 4.16 -8.47 18.42
C PRO A 114 2.84 -8.59 17.64
N TRP A 115 2.83 -9.29 16.51
CA TRP A 115 1.68 -9.46 15.62
C TRP A 115 1.08 -10.88 15.64
N GLN A 116 1.28 -11.62 16.73
CA GLN A 116 0.57 -12.89 16.96
C GLN A 116 -0.81 -12.65 17.58
N GLY A 117 -1.75 -13.57 17.37
CA GLY A 117 -3.08 -13.55 18.00
C GLY A 117 -4.22 -12.94 17.17
N TYR A 118 -3.93 -12.33 16.02
CA TYR A 118 -4.97 -11.86 15.10
C TYR A 118 -5.70 -13.03 14.42
N ILE A 119 -7.04 -12.96 14.37
CA ILE A 119 -7.95 -13.95 13.81
C ILE A 119 -8.96 -13.28 12.84
N GLY A 120 -9.67 -14.10 12.05
CA GLY A 120 -10.68 -13.62 11.10
C GLY A 120 -10.12 -13.24 9.72
N GLU A 121 -11.01 -12.83 8.82
CA GLU A 121 -10.68 -12.56 7.41
C GLU A 121 -9.69 -11.39 7.24
N ASN A 122 -9.75 -10.38 8.11
CA ASN A 122 -8.88 -9.21 8.10
C ASN A 122 -7.51 -9.43 8.78
N LYS A 123 -7.19 -10.66 9.19
CA LYS A 123 -5.93 -10.99 9.88
C LYS A 123 -4.69 -10.51 9.11
N GLY A 124 -4.64 -10.72 7.79
CA GLY A 124 -3.50 -10.30 6.96
C GLY A 124 -3.26 -8.78 7.04
N PHE A 125 -4.33 -8.01 6.87
CA PHE A 125 -4.31 -6.55 6.99
C PHE A 125 -3.81 -6.09 8.37
N LEU A 126 -4.36 -6.64 9.46
CA LEU A 126 -3.98 -6.25 10.83
C LEU A 126 -2.52 -6.59 11.15
N VAL A 127 -2.05 -7.77 10.69
CA VAL A 127 -0.64 -8.17 10.84
C VAL A 127 0.27 -7.25 10.04
N CYS A 128 -0.09 -6.93 8.79
CA CYS A 128 0.67 -6.00 7.95
C CYS A 128 0.79 -4.62 8.61
N LYS A 129 -0.35 -4.06 9.06
CA LYS A 129 -0.41 -2.78 9.77
C LYS A 129 0.48 -2.80 11.00
N LYS A 130 0.43 -3.87 11.81
CA LYS A 130 1.25 -4.01 13.02
C LYS A 130 2.75 -4.13 12.70
N LYS A 131 3.13 -4.86 11.64
CA LYS A 131 4.53 -4.93 11.16
C LYS A 131 5.04 -3.57 10.72
N MET A 132 4.27 -2.83 9.92
CA MET A 132 4.64 -1.50 9.47
C MET A 132 4.78 -0.51 10.62
N ALA A 133 3.95 -0.63 11.67
CA ALA A 133 3.98 0.21 12.86
C ALA A 133 5.03 -0.20 13.92
N THR A 134 5.77 -1.30 13.71
CA THR A 134 6.79 -1.77 14.65
C THR A 134 8.17 -1.46 14.07
N SER A 135 8.94 -0.57 14.72
CA SER A 135 10.29 -0.27 14.27
C SER A 135 11.27 -1.41 14.57
N PRO A 136 12.44 -1.45 13.89
CA PRO A 136 13.49 -2.40 14.21
C PRO A 136 13.95 -2.33 15.67
N GLU A 137 14.08 -1.13 16.24
CA GLU A 137 14.47 -0.92 17.64
C GLU A 137 13.44 -1.53 18.60
N MET A 138 12.15 -1.31 18.35
CA MET A 138 11.08 -1.86 19.19
C MET A 138 10.99 -3.38 19.09
N LEU A 139 11.14 -3.92 17.87
CA LEU A 139 11.08 -5.37 17.65
C LEU A 139 12.30 -6.08 18.27
N CYS A 140 13.46 -5.45 18.19
CA CYS A 140 14.73 -5.96 18.68
C CYS A 140 15.09 -5.45 20.09
N TYR A 141 14.14 -4.91 20.85
CA TYR A 141 14.38 -4.47 22.22
C TYR A 141 14.93 -5.63 23.08
N LEU A 142 16.15 -5.53 23.62
CA LEU A 142 16.89 -6.59 24.31
C LEU A 142 17.43 -7.74 23.43
N CYS A 143 17.35 -7.63 22.10
CA CYS A 143 18.06 -8.52 21.19
C CYS A 143 19.51 -8.04 21.00
N PRO A 144 20.47 -8.92 20.69
CA PRO A 144 21.82 -8.50 20.32
C PRO A 144 21.82 -7.53 19.12
N PRO A 145 22.72 -6.52 19.08
CA PRO A 145 22.75 -5.49 18.02
C PRO A 145 22.67 -6.00 16.57
N PRO A 146 23.32 -7.13 16.18
CA PRO A 146 23.24 -7.66 14.83
C PRO A 146 21.81 -7.94 14.34
N PHE A 147 20.86 -8.30 15.22
CA PHE A 147 19.48 -8.56 14.81
C PHE A 147 18.77 -7.27 14.37
N GLN A 148 18.98 -6.18 15.12
CA GLN A 148 18.45 -4.88 14.77
C GLN A 148 19.08 -4.38 13.46
N GLN A 149 20.41 -4.44 13.34
CA GLN A 149 21.13 -4.02 12.13
C GLN A 149 20.71 -4.83 10.90
N PHE A 150 20.55 -6.15 11.04
CA PHE A 150 20.08 -7.01 9.96
C PHE A 150 18.66 -6.61 9.52
N LEU A 151 17.76 -6.45 10.47
CA LEU A 151 16.38 -6.04 10.21
C LEU A 151 16.30 -4.65 9.56
N GLU A 152 17.07 -3.68 10.04
CA GLU A 152 17.17 -2.33 9.46
C GLU A 152 17.61 -2.38 8.00
N ILE A 153 18.64 -3.17 7.67
CA ILE A 153 19.13 -3.28 6.30
C ILE A 153 18.04 -3.89 5.41
N VAL A 154 17.52 -5.08 5.75
CA VAL A 154 16.61 -5.82 4.87
C VAL A 154 15.27 -5.11 4.68
N THR A 155 14.80 -4.36 5.68
CA THR A 155 13.53 -3.63 5.59
C THR A 155 13.60 -2.36 4.74
N ASN A 156 14.80 -1.86 4.41
CA ASN A 156 15.02 -0.67 3.58
C ASN A 156 15.47 -0.97 2.14
N MET A 157 15.61 -2.26 1.78
CA MET A 157 16.05 -2.66 0.44
C MET A 157 15.00 -2.35 -0.64
N LYS A 158 15.47 -1.92 -1.81
CA LYS A 158 14.61 -1.76 -3.00
C LYS A 158 14.25 -3.13 -3.60
N PHE A 159 13.19 -3.16 -4.41
CA PHE A 159 12.68 -4.41 -5.00
C PHE A 159 13.73 -5.17 -5.82
N ASP A 160 14.50 -4.45 -6.62
CA ASP A 160 15.52 -4.96 -7.54
C ASP A 160 16.95 -4.87 -6.99
N GLU A 161 17.12 -4.45 -5.73
CA GLU A 161 18.43 -4.34 -5.09
C GLU A 161 19.12 -5.70 -4.97
N GLU A 162 20.41 -5.76 -5.29
CA GLU A 162 21.26 -6.94 -5.02
C GLU A 162 21.63 -6.95 -3.53
N PRO A 163 21.24 -7.98 -2.74
CA PRO A 163 21.64 -8.04 -1.35
C PRO A 163 23.15 -8.19 -1.19
N ASN A 164 23.76 -7.36 -0.34
CA ASN A 164 25.15 -7.55 0.06
C ASN A 164 25.26 -8.67 1.11
N TYR A 165 25.11 -9.92 0.67
CA TYR A 165 25.18 -11.09 1.57
C TYR A 165 26.46 -11.13 2.41
N PRO A 166 27.67 -10.84 1.89
CA PRO A 166 28.87 -10.79 2.72
C PRO A 166 28.73 -9.86 3.93
N LYS A 167 28.15 -8.66 3.74
CA LYS A 167 27.85 -7.73 4.83
C LYS A 167 26.81 -8.30 5.80
N LEU A 168 25.73 -8.91 5.30
CA LEU A 168 24.68 -9.49 6.15
C LEU A 168 25.23 -10.65 7.01
N ILE A 169 26.11 -11.47 6.43
CA ILE A 169 26.81 -12.57 7.11
C ILE A 169 27.80 -11.99 8.14
N SER A 170 28.57 -10.94 7.79
CA SER A 170 29.55 -10.34 8.71
C SER A 170 28.93 -9.73 9.97
N LEU A 171 27.68 -9.26 9.92
CA LEU A 171 26.95 -8.79 11.12
C LEU A 171 26.95 -9.84 12.23
N PHE A 172 26.78 -11.11 11.86
CA PHE A 172 26.68 -12.21 12.81
C PHE A 172 28.03 -12.86 13.11
N HIS A 173 29.11 -12.57 12.37
CA HIS A 173 30.47 -13.09 12.66
C HIS A 173 31.08 -12.48 13.92
N ASN A 174 30.91 -11.17 14.14
CA ASN A 174 31.52 -10.45 15.26
C ASN A 174 30.71 -10.52 16.56
N SER A 175 29.64 -11.33 16.58
CA SER A 175 28.86 -11.60 17.79
C SER A 175 29.59 -12.62 18.65
N ILE A 176 30.65 -12.17 19.32
CA ILE A 176 31.35 -12.96 20.35
C ILE A 176 30.32 -13.37 21.41
N ASP A 177 30.42 -14.61 21.87
CA ASP A 177 29.74 -15.17 23.04
C ASP A 177 29.80 -14.23 24.25
N PHE A 178 28.85 -13.29 24.36
CA PHE A 178 28.60 -12.60 25.61
C PHE A 178 27.77 -13.54 26.51
N ASN A 179 28.53 -14.33 27.27
CA ASN A 179 28.14 -15.26 28.33
C ASN A 179 27.38 -16.53 27.93
N SER A 180 28.09 -17.63 28.18
CA SER A 180 27.71 -19.01 28.43
C SER A 180 26.66 -19.20 29.55
N SER A 181 25.56 -18.46 29.50
CA SER A 181 24.37 -18.66 30.36
C SER A 181 23.08 -18.27 29.63
N ILE A 182 23.01 -18.50 28.32
CA ILE A 182 21.74 -18.42 27.58
C ILE A 182 20.90 -19.61 28.03
N ARG A 183 19.86 -19.34 28.83
CA ARG A 183 18.79 -20.31 29.10
C ARG A 183 18.35 -20.92 27.76
N PRO A 184 18.22 -22.25 27.65
CA PRO A 184 17.77 -22.87 26.41
C PRO A 184 16.52 -22.15 25.91
N ILE A 185 16.57 -21.68 24.66
CA ILE A 185 15.42 -21.07 23.98
C ILE A 185 14.23 -22.02 24.11
N GLN A 186 13.17 -21.58 24.80
CA GLN A 186 11.96 -22.38 25.02
C GLN A 186 11.31 -22.71 23.67
N ILE A 187 11.19 -24.01 23.39
CA ILE A 187 10.57 -24.56 22.16
C ILE A 187 9.10 -24.97 22.38
N ASP A 188 8.53 -24.74 23.55
CA ASP A 188 7.21 -25.30 23.92
C ASP A 188 6.00 -24.52 23.37
N GLY A 189 6.20 -23.41 22.67
CA GLY A 189 5.11 -22.59 22.13
C GLY A 189 4.37 -23.17 20.91
N ALA A 190 4.75 -24.35 20.41
CA ALA A 190 4.11 -24.97 19.26
C ALA A 190 2.86 -25.81 19.62
N ILE A 191 2.57 -26.08 20.90
CA ILE A 191 1.41 -26.90 21.28
C ILE A 191 0.76 -26.37 22.58
N LYS A 192 -0.54 -26.07 22.48
CA LYS A 192 -1.60 -25.86 23.51
C LYS A 192 -1.85 -24.47 24.11
N VAL A 193 -3.15 -24.29 24.34
CA VAL A 193 -3.95 -23.10 24.63
C VAL A 193 -4.22 -23.02 26.13
N GLY A 194 -4.19 -21.82 26.73
CA GLY A 194 -4.98 -21.54 27.94
C GLY A 194 -4.28 -20.78 29.09
N HIS A 195 -4.98 -19.72 29.53
CA HIS A 195 -5.00 -19.07 30.85
C HIS A 195 -4.10 -17.86 31.19
N LYS A 196 -4.74 -16.98 31.98
CA LYS A 196 -4.56 -15.53 32.20
C LYS A 196 -3.63 -15.17 33.39
N ARG A 197 -3.36 -13.85 33.48
CA ARG A 197 -2.88 -12.98 34.60
C ARG A 197 -1.37 -12.74 34.60
N GLY A 198 -0.84 -11.55 34.88
CA GLY A 198 -1.39 -10.25 35.30
C GLY A 198 -0.34 -9.13 35.12
N ARG A 199 -0.79 -7.87 35.18
CA ARG A 199 -0.02 -6.62 35.01
C ARG A 199 0.99 -6.38 36.14
N SER A 200 2.09 -5.69 35.83
CA SER A 200 2.60 -4.59 36.66
C SER A 200 3.31 -3.54 35.81
N LEU A 201 3.10 -2.27 36.15
CA LEU A 201 3.64 -1.05 35.56
C LEU A 201 4.91 -0.64 36.32
N THR A 202 5.91 -0.12 35.64
CA THR A 202 6.82 0.89 36.22
C THR A 202 7.48 1.69 35.11
N GLU A 203 7.27 3.00 35.19
CA GLU A 203 7.81 4.07 34.36
C GLU A 203 9.26 4.35 34.75
N LEU A 204 10.14 4.61 33.78
CA LEU A 204 11.28 5.51 33.95
C LEU A 204 11.57 6.23 32.61
N GLU A 205 11.34 7.55 32.65
CA GLU A 205 11.88 8.65 31.84
C GLU A 205 13.43 8.64 31.81
N ASP A 206 14.18 9.32 30.95
CA ASP A 206 14.06 9.96 29.64
C ASP A 206 15.53 10.14 29.18
N GLY A 207 15.82 10.09 27.87
CA GLY A 207 17.21 10.21 27.41
C GLY A 207 17.44 9.95 25.92
N GLU A 208 17.51 11.07 25.17
CA GLU A 208 18.02 11.27 23.81
C GLU A 208 17.41 10.49 22.63
N GLN A 209 16.61 11.20 21.84
CA GLN A 209 15.93 10.73 20.63
C GLN A 209 16.90 10.48 19.44
N LEU A 210 17.35 9.23 19.30
CA LEU A 210 17.60 8.65 17.98
C LEU A 210 16.26 8.55 17.24
N LYS A 211 16.13 9.20 16.08
CA LYS A 211 14.89 9.21 15.28
C LYS A 211 14.45 7.78 14.98
N LYS A 212 13.42 7.33 15.70
CA LYS A 212 12.75 6.02 15.58
C LYS A 212 12.25 5.83 14.14
N LYS A 213 12.95 5.04 13.32
CA LYS A 213 12.55 4.77 11.93
C LYS A 213 11.55 3.61 11.89
N VAL A 214 10.31 3.88 12.25
CA VAL A 214 9.17 3.00 11.95
C VAL A 214 8.84 3.15 10.45
N ARG A 215 8.44 2.08 9.72
CA ARG A 215 7.96 2.22 8.33
C ARG A 215 6.72 3.11 8.27
N LEU A 216 5.81 2.92 9.21
CA LEU A 216 4.69 3.79 9.46
C LEU A 216 5.12 4.90 10.44
N GLY A 217 5.56 6.05 9.93
CA GLY A 217 5.79 7.23 10.78
C GLY A 217 4.53 7.74 11.48
N SER A 218 4.62 8.90 12.12
CA SER A 218 3.49 9.52 12.80
C SER A 218 2.29 9.66 11.85
N PRO A 219 1.07 9.23 12.26
CA PRO A 219 -0.13 9.42 11.46
C PRO A 219 -0.29 10.87 11.04
N ALA A 220 -0.22 11.12 9.73
CA ALA A 220 -0.52 12.42 9.18
C ALA A 220 -1.28 12.24 7.86
N SER A 221 -2.47 12.83 7.85
CA SER A 221 -3.31 12.96 6.67
C SER A 221 -2.88 14.19 5.88
N GLN A 222 -2.75 14.03 4.57
CA GLN A 222 -2.34 15.09 3.66
C GLN A 222 -3.27 15.13 2.47
N TRP A 223 -3.35 16.30 1.84
CA TRP A 223 -3.88 16.45 0.51
C TRP A 223 -2.93 15.78 -0.49
N ILE A 224 -3.48 14.95 -1.35
CA ILE A 224 -2.79 14.33 -2.47
C ILE A 224 -3.38 14.93 -3.73
N SER A 225 -2.60 15.77 -4.40
CA SER A 225 -3.02 16.43 -5.63
C SER A 225 -2.24 15.85 -6.81
N ILE A 226 -2.96 15.44 -7.86
CA ILE A 226 -2.40 14.90 -9.09
C ILE A 226 -2.64 15.90 -10.21
N TYR A 227 -1.57 16.35 -10.85
CA TYR A 227 -1.60 17.32 -11.93
C TYR A 227 -1.24 16.65 -13.25
N ASN A 228 -1.96 16.98 -14.32
CA ASN A 228 -1.65 16.55 -15.67
C ASN A 228 -1.40 17.76 -16.56
N SER A 229 -0.43 17.65 -17.47
CA SER A 229 -0.24 18.64 -18.53
C SER A 229 -1.44 18.68 -19.45
N ARG A 230 -1.96 19.88 -19.74
CA ARG A 230 -3.04 20.09 -20.71
C ARG A 230 -2.76 21.32 -21.56
N THR A 231 -3.49 21.50 -22.65
CA THR A 231 -3.59 22.81 -23.30
C THR A 231 -4.13 23.83 -22.30
N SER A 232 -3.71 25.08 -22.43
CA SER A 232 -4.15 26.15 -21.53
C SER A 232 -5.68 26.17 -21.45
N MET A 233 -6.21 26.11 -20.23
CA MET A 233 -7.63 26.08 -19.94
C MET A 233 -7.97 26.80 -18.63
N LYS A 234 -9.24 27.24 -18.51
CA LYS A 234 -9.77 27.80 -17.26
C LYS A 234 -10.10 26.66 -16.29
N GLN A 235 -9.44 26.67 -15.14
CA GLN A 235 -9.75 25.80 -14.00
C GLN A 235 -9.99 26.67 -12.76
N ARG A 236 -10.95 26.29 -11.93
CA ARG A 236 -11.31 26.94 -10.68
C ARG A 236 -11.36 25.90 -9.58
N TYR A 237 -10.96 26.29 -8.37
CA TYR A 237 -11.12 25.46 -7.19
C TYR A 237 -11.78 26.26 -6.06
N HIS A 238 -12.55 25.55 -5.24
CA HIS A 238 -12.99 26.00 -3.93
C HIS A 238 -12.64 24.92 -2.92
N TYR A 239 -12.21 25.30 -1.73
CA TYR A 239 -11.86 24.38 -0.65
C TYR A 239 -12.36 24.95 0.67
N ASN A 240 -12.42 24.12 1.71
CA ASN A 240 -13.07 24.46 2.97
C ASN A 240 -14.55 24.87 2.78
N VAL A 241 -15.22 24.27 1.80
CA VAL A 241 -16.62 24.58 1.48
C VAL A 241 -17.52 23.80 2.42
N MET A 242 -18.40 24.52 3.12
CA MET A 242 -19.49 23.92 3.92
C MET A 242 -20.67 23.55 3.02
N ASP A 243 -21.48 22.59 3.47
CA ASP A 243 -22.70 22.12 2.81
C ASP A 243 -23.59 23.26 2.30
N SER A 244 -23.86 24.25 3.16
CA SER A 244 -24.71 25.41 2.86
C SER A 244 -24.18 26.33 1.76
N ARG A 245 -22.88 26.26 1.44
CA ARG A 245 -22.23 27.09 0.41
C ARG A 245 -21.93 26.34 -0.88
N LEU A 246 -22.07 25.02 -0.88
CA LEU A 246 -21.75 24.20 -2.03
C LEU A 246 -22.53 24.64 -3.28
N HIS A 247 -23.84 24.81 -3.15
CA HIS A 247 -24.71 25.19 -4.25
C HIS A 247 -24.29 26.52 -4.91
N GLN A 248 -23.98 27.55 -4.11
CA GLN A 248 -23.55 28.84 -4.62
C GLN A 248 -22.27 28.75 -5.48
N HIS A 249 -21.31 27.93 -5.06
CA HIS A 249 -20.07 27.74 -5.81
C HIS A 249 -20.29 26.98 -7.12
N VAL A 250 -21.17 25.97 -7.12
CA VAL A 250 -21.48 25.17 -8.31
C VAL A 250 -22.25 25.99 -9.34
N GLU A 251 -23.30 26.72 -8.95
CA GLU A 251 -24.08 27.54 -9.88
C GLU A 251 -23.22 28.64 -10.51
N LYS A 252 -22.40 29.34 -9.70
CA LYS A 252 -21.46 30.32 -10.25
C LYS A 252 -20.44 29.70 -11.22
N GLY A 253 -19.99 28.47 -10.95
CA GLY A 253 -19.13 27.72 -11.87
C GLY A 253 -19.83 27.43 -13.21
N LYS A 254 -21.10 27.02 -13.15
CA LYS A 254 -21.94 26.71 -14.30
C LYS A 254 -22.24 27.94 -15.16
N GLU A 255 -22.56 29.08 -14.55
CA GLU A 255 -22.70 30.38 -15.24
C GLU A 255 -21.42 30.77 -15.99
N ASP A 256 -20.26 30.39 -15.44
CA ASP A 256 -18.94 30.61 -16.01
C ASP A 256 -18.51 29.56 -17.07
N GLY A 257 -19.40 28.61 -17.41
CA GLY A 257 -19.12 27.52 -18.35
C GLY A 257 -18.19 26.42 -17.81
N LEU A 258 -18.02 26.32 -16.48
CA LEU A 258 -17.19 25.31 -15.83
C LEU A 258 -18.05 24.14 -15.34
N TYR A 259 -17.51 22.92 -15.48
CA TYR A 259 -18.10 21.73 -14.89
C TYR A 259 -17.19 21.17 -13.80
N ILE A 260 -17.77 20.58 -12.76
CA ILE A 260 -17.01 19.89 -11.71
C ILE A 260 -16.26 18.73 -12.34
N SER A 261 -14.94 18.74 -12.21
CA SER A 261 -14.04 17.71 -12.76
C SER A 261 -13.56 16.74 -11.68
N CYS A 262 -13.34 17.21 -10.45
CA CYS A 262 -13.13 16.34 -9.30
C CYS A 262 -13.57 17.00 -7.98
N VAL A 263 -13.95 16.16 -7.03
CA VAL A 263 -14.31 16.55 -5.66
C VAL A 263 -13.53 15.73 -4.65
N ALA A 264 -13.26 16.33 -3.50
CA ALA A 264 -12.67 15.67 -2.35
C ALA A 264 -13.23 16.28 -1.06
N SER A 265 -12.95 15.66 0.06
CA SER A 265 -13.31 16.12 1.38
C SER A 265 -12.07 16.10 2.28
N SER A 266 -12.03 17.01 3.25
CA SER A 266 -11.14 16.91 4.41
C SER A 266 -12.01 17.13 5.63
N LEU A 267 -12.10 16.11 6.49
CA LEU A 267 -13.09 16.07 7.57
C LEU A 267 -14.51 16.16 6.98
N ASN A 268 -15.22 17.26 7.25
CA ASN A 268 -16.59 17.52 6.77
C ASN A 268 -16.65 18.76 5.86
N LEU A 269 -15.51 19.14 5.26
CA LEU A 269 -15.41 20.26 4.34
C LEU A 269 -15.03 19.79 2.94
N TRP A 270 -15.68 20.36 1.95
CA TRP A 270 -15.51 19.98 0.55
C TRP A 270 -14.42 20.79 -0.13
N ALA A 271 -13.71 20.11 -1.04
CA ALA A 271 -12.93 20.71 -2.09
C ALA A 271 -13.57 20.34 -3.43
N VAL A 272 -13.83 21.36 -4.25
CA VAL A 272 -14.49 21.24 -5.56
C VAL A 272 -13.57 21.87 -6.58
N VAL A 273 -13.18 21.09 -7.58
CA VAL A 273 -12.41 21.55 -8.75
C VAL A 273 -13.32 21.52 -9.96
N MET A 274 -13.32 22.61 -10.72
CA MET A 274 -14.13 22.78 -11.93
C MET A 274 -13.26 23.27 -13.08
N ASP A 275 -13.49 22.76 -14.29
CA ASP A 275 -12.79 23.24 -15.49
C ASP A 275 -13.63 23.10 -16.76
N VAL A 276 -13.20 23.82 -17.81
CA VAL A 276 -13.80 23.74 -19.15
C VAL A 276 -13.38 22.48 -19.92
N GLY A 277 -12.34 21.78 -19.47
CA GLY A 277 -11.69 20.69 -20.18
C GLY A 277 -12.29 19.30 -19.94
N THR A 278 -13.47 19.23 -19.34
CA THR A 278 -14.17 17.97 -18.99
C THR A 278 -14.83 17.29 -20.19
N GLY A 279 -15.30 18.08 -21.16
CA GLY A 279 -16.15 17.60 -22.25
C GLY A 279 -17.59 17.27 -21.82
N PHE A 280 -17.99 17.64 -20.60
CA PHE A 280 -19.35 17.40 -20.12
C PHE A 280 -20.35 18.37 -20.75
N THR A 281 -21.58 17.91 -20.97
CA THR A 281 -22.66 18.70 -21.58
C THR A 281 -23.78 19.04 -20.60
N SER A 282 -23.86 18.31 -19.48
CA SER A 282 -24.81 18.54 -18.41
C SER A 282 -24.33 17.85 -17.14
N GLN A 283 -24.65 18.39 -15.97
CA GLN A 283 -24.20 17.87 -14.69
C GLN A 283 -25.27 18.04 -13.61
N VAL A 284 -25.42 17.01 -12.79
CA VAL A 284 -26.25 16.99 -11.57
C VAL A 284 -25.39 16.53 -10.42
N TYR A 285 -25.74 16.94 -9.20
CA TYR A 285 -25.05 16.49 -8.01
C TYR A 285 -26.02 16.31 -6.84
N GLU A 286 -25.65 15.45 -5.90
CA GLU A 286 -26.37 15.27 -4.64
C GLU A 286 -25.36 15.33 -3.49
N LEU A 287 -25.70 16.13 -2.48
CA LEU A 287 -25.10 16.07 -1.17
C LEU A 287 -26.03 15.24 -0.28
N SER A 288 -25.62 14.03 0.07
CA SER A 288 -26.43 13.08 0.84
C SER A 288 -25.79 12.76 2.18
N PRO A 289 -26.55 12.59 3.26
CA PRO A 289 -26.03 12.04 4.52
C PRO A 289 -25.69 10.54 4.39
N ILE A 290 -26.10 9.89 3.30
CA ILE A 290 -25.86 8.47 3.03
C ILE A 290 -24.70 8.33 2.03
N PHE A 291 -23.67 7.59 2.42
CA PHE A 291 -22.54 7.30 1.56
C PHE A 291 -22.95 6.52 0.30
N LEU A 292 -22.86 7.18 -0.87
CA LEU A 292 -23.32 6.66 -2.17
C LEU A 292 -24.79 6.22 -2.17
N HIS A 293 -25.69 7.18 -1.94
CA HIS A 293 -27.14 7.03 -1.94
C HIS A 293 -27.65 6.34 -3.21
N LYS A 294 -28.16 5.11 -3.04
CA LYS A 294 -28.43 4.19 -4.14
C LYS A 294 -29.60 4.64 -5.01
N GLU A 295 -30.69 5.03 -4.39
CA GLU A 295 -31.94 5.38 -5.05
C GLU A 295 -31.73 6.56 -6.01
N TRP A 296 -31.05 7.62 -5.54
CA TRP A 296 -30.73 8.78 -6.36
C TRP A 296 -29.79 8.44 -7.52
N ILE A 297 -28.72 7.65 -7.28
CA ILE A 297 -27.79 7.24 -8.33
C ILE A 297 -28.52 6.44 -9.42
N MET A 298 -29.41 5.52 -9.04
CA MET A 298 -30.19 4.72 -10.00
C MET A 298 -31.11 5.62 -10.84
N GLU A 299 -31.81 6.55 -10.22
CA GLU A 299 -32.67 7.51 -10.94
C GLU A 299 -31.88 8.35 -11.95
N GLN A 300 -30.65 8.76 -11.60
CA GLN A 300 -29.80 9.53 -12.50
C GLN A 300 -29.21 8.66 -13.64
N TRP A 301 -28.91 7.39 -13.39
CA TRP A 301 -28.53 6.45 -14.45
C TRP A 301 -29.65 6.28 -15.49
N ASP A 302 -30.92 6.18 -15.05
CA ASP A 302 -32.08 6.10 -15.97
C ASP A 302 -32.22 7.36 -16.84
N LYS A 303 -31.71 8.49 -16.36
CA LYS A 303 -31.63 9.78 -17.07
C LYS A 303 -30.37 9.94 -17.92
N ASN A 304 -29.56 8.89 -18.08
CA ASN A 304 -28.29 8.85 -18.79
C ASN A 304 -27.20 9.77 -18.20
N TYR A 305 -27.25 10.07 -16.90
CA TYR A 305 -26.11 10.65 -16.20
C TYR A 305 -25.21 9.53 -15.68
N TYR A 306 -23.90 9.74 -15.69
CA TYR A 306 -22.94 8.79 -15.12
C TYR A 306 -22.14 9.45 -14.03
N ILE A 307 -21.79 8.72 -12.96
CA ILE A 307 -20.91 9.23 -11.90
C ILE A 307 -19.56 9.59 -12.50
N THR A 308 -19.17 10.85 -12.34
CA THR A 308 -17.91 11.41 -12.84
C THR A 308 -16.98 11.82 -11.70
N SER A 309 -17.51 12.17 -10.53
CA SER A 309 -16.71 12.42 -9.34
C SER A 309 -17.48 12.11 -8.06
N VAL A 310 -16.78 11.61 -7.04
CA VAL A 310 -17.35 11.27 -5.73
C VAL A 310 -16.40 11.64 -4.60
N ALA A 311 -16.94 12.21 -3.52
CA ALA A 311 -16.23 12.50 -2.29
C ALA A 311 -17.09 12.05 -1.10
N GLY A 312 -16.51 11.34 -0.12
CA GLY A 312 -17.16 11.03 1.15
C GLY A 312 -16.52 11.79 2.30
N ALA A 313 -17.30 12.33 3.22
CA ALA A 313 -16.82 13.02 4.41
C ALA A 313 -16.68 12.07 5.61
N CYS A 314 -16.00 12.52 6.66
CA CYS A 314 -15.80 11.75 7.89
C CYS A 314 -17.11 11.46 8.64
N ASN A 315 -18.10 12.34 8.54
CA ASN A 315 -19.44 12.14 9.12
C ASN A 315 -20.32 11.14 8.33
N GLY A 316 -19.81 10.52 7.27
CA GLY A 316 -20.53 9.56 6.43
C GLY A 316 -21.34 10.18 5.29
N SER A 317 -21.42 11.52 5.22
CA SER A 317 -22.04 12.19 4.07
C SER A 317 -21.21 12.01 2.79
N ALA A 318 -21.85 12.15 1.64
CA ALA A 318 -21.22 12.05 0.34
C ALA A 318 -21.69 13.15 -0.60
N LEU A 319 -20.75 13.67 -1.38
CA LEU A 319 -21.01 14.46 -2.57
C LEU A 319 -20.81 13.59 -3.80
N VAL A 320 -21.91 13.30 -4.50
CA VAL A 320 -21.91 12.55 -5.76
C VAL A 320 -22.19 13.50 -6.90
N VAL A 321 -21.32 13.50 -7.90
CA VAL A 321 -21.47 14.29 -9.12
C VAL A 321 -21.64 13.35 -10.30
N MET A 322 -22.72 13.55 -11.07
CA MET A 322 -23.02 12.77 -12.27
C MET A 322 -23.16 13.67 -13.49
N SER A 323 -22.68 13.25 -14.66
CA SER A 323 -22.60 14.10 -15.85
C SER A 323 -22.99 13.38 -17.14
N LYS A 324 -23.43 14.15 -18.13
CA LYS A 324 -23.62 13.77 -19.54
C LYS A 324 -22.42 14.22 -20.37
N GLY A 325 -22.27 13.66 -21.57
CA GLY A 325 -21.11 13.90 -22.43
C GLY A 325 -19.90 13.00 -22.12
N THR A 326 -20.06 12.06 -21.18
CA THR A 326 -19.05 11.03 -20.92
C THR A 326 -19.08 9.98 -22.04
N PRO A 327 -17.96 9.30 -22.35
CA PRO A 327 -17.97 8.16 -23.26
C PRO A 327 -18.56 6.89 -22.61
N TYR A 328 -18.99 6.93 -21.35
CA TYR A 328 -19.42 5.75 -20.62
C TYR A 328 -20.73 5.18 -21.16
N THR A 329 -20.81 3.85 -21.18
CA THR A 329 -21.99 3.12 -21.68
C THR A 329 -22.67 2.28 -20.61
N GLN A 330 -21.93 1.92 -19.56
CA GLN A 330 -22.45 1.17 -18.42
C GLN A 330 -21.59 1.49 -17.20
N GLN A 331 -22.20 1.60 -16.03
CA GLN A 331 -21.50 1.87 -14.79
C GLN A 331 -21.94 0.91 -13.67
N SER A 332 -21.04 0.65 -12.74
CA SER A 332 -21.29 -0.11 -11.53
C SER A 332 -20.46 0.48 -10.40
N TYR A 333 -20.99 0.50 -9.19
CA TYR A 333 -20.23 0.92 -8.01
C TYR A 333 -20.30 -0.13 -6.89
N LYS A 334 -19.35 -0.04 -5.97
CA LYS A 334 -19.30 -0.88 -4.77
C LYS A 334 -18.86 -0.06 -3.57
N VAL A 335 -19.59 -0.23 -2.47
CA VAL A 335 -19.17 0.18 -1.12
C VAL A 335 -18.62 -1.02 -0.37
N SER A 336 -17.52 -0.86 0.36
CA SER A 336 -16.85 -1.96 1.06
C SER A 336 -16.03 -1.43 2.25
N ASP A 337 -16.01 -2.15 3.37
CA ASP A 337 -15.17 -1.80 4.54
C ASP A 337 -13.68 -2.10 4.33
N VAL A 338 -13.37 -2.90 3.30
CA VAL A 338 -12.00 -3.21 2.86
C VAL A 338 -11.84 -2.90 1.38
N PHE A 339 -10.63 -2.55 0.94
CA PHE A 339 -10.36 -2.25 -0.46
C PHE A 339 -10.78 -3.44 -1.36
N PRO A 340 -11.79 -3.30 -2.24
CA PRO A 340 -12.47 -4.44 -2.84
C PRO A 340 -11.76 -4.97 -4.10
N PHE A 341 -10.46 -5.27 -4.03
CA PHE A 341 -9.66 -5.64 -5.20
C PHE A 341 -10.18 -6.87 -5.94
N LYS A 342 -10.67 -7.91 -5.23
CA LYS A 342 -11.29 -9.09 -5.88
C LYS A 342 -12.43 -8.71 -6.82
N TRP A 343 -13.27 -7.75 -6.40
CA TRP A 343 -14.38 -7.25 -7.21
C TRP A 343 -13.88 -6.39 -8.38
N ILE A 344 -12.89 -5.52 -8.14
CA ILE A 344 -12.24 -4.72 -9.20
C ILE A 344 -11.66 -5.64 -10.28
N ASN A 345 -10.89 -6.66 -9.88
CA ASN A 345 -10.26 -7.60 -10.78
C ASN A 345 -11.29 -8.41 -11.59
N LYS A 346 -12.42 -8.81 -10.97
CA LYS A 346 -13.55 -9.41 -11.69
C LYS A 346 -14.13 -8.45 -12.73
N LYS A 347 -14.35 -7.19 -12.36
CA LYS A 347 -14.92 -6.15 -13.22
C LYS A 347 -13.99 -5.75 -14.38
N TRP A 348 -12.68 -5.74 -14.17
CA TRP A 348 -11.69 -5.57 -15.23
C TRP A 348 -11.83 -6.65 -16.31
N LYS A 349 -11.99 -7.92 -15.91
CA LYS A 349 -12.24 -9.03 -16.85
C LYS A 349 -13.58 -8.90 -17.61
N GLU A 350 -14.56 -8.24 -17.00
CA GLU A 350 -15.84 -7.90 -17.61
C GLU A 350 -15.76 -6.62 -18.49
N GLY A 351 -14.58 -6.04 -18.71
CA GLY A 351 -14.39 -4.86 -19.58
C GLY A 351 -14.75 -3.52 -18.93
N PHE A 352 -14.95 -3.48 -17.62
CA PHE A 352 -15.08 -2.22 -16.88
C PHE A 352 -13.70 -1.67 -16.51
N SER A 353 -13.61 -0.38 -16.23
CA SER A 353 -12.43 0.26 -15.68
C SER A 353 -12.83 1.15 -14.50
N VAL A 354 -12.00 1.22 -13.46
CA VAL A 354 -12.21 2.17 -12.37
C VAL A 354 -12.07 3.60 -12.92
N THR A 355 -13.10 4.40 -12.70
CA THR A 355 -13.17 5.79 -13.18
C THR A 355 -13.24 6.80 -12.04
N SER A 356 -13.68 6.38 -10.86
CA SER A 356 -13.65 7.22 -9.67
C SER A 356 -13.55 6.35 -8.42
N MET A 357 -12.89 6.87 -7.40
CA MET A 357 -12.74 6.23 -6.09
C MET A 357 -12.92 7.28 -5.02
N THR A 358 -13.45 6.87 -3.89
CA THR A 358 -13.63 7.73 -2.73
C THR A 358 -13.63 6.92 -1.45
N THR A 359 -13.59 7.61 -0.33
CA THR A 359 -13.66 7.02 1.01
C THR A 359 -14.60 7.84 1.89
N ALA A 360 -15.19 7.19 2.89
CA ALA A 360 -15.89 7.83 4.00
C ALA A 360 -15.54 7.09 5.29
N GLY A 361 -14.72 7.71 6.13
CA GLY A 361 -14.06 7.01 7.24
C GLY A 361 -13.19 5.85 6.73
N SER A 362 -13.49 4.62 7.15
CA SER A 362 -12.81 3.41 6.70
C SER A 362 -13.41 2.76 5.45
N LYS A 363 -14.60 3.20 5.00
CA LYS A 363 -15.30 2.62 3.86
C LYS A 363 -14.72 3.12 2.55
N TRP A 364 -14.61 2.21 1.59
CA TRP A 364 -14.22 2.47 0.21
C TRP A 364 -15.45 2.54 -0.69
N GLY A 365 -15.52 3.55 -1.55
CA GLY A 365 -16.46 3.65 -2.66
C GLY A 365 -15.70 3.56 -3.98
N ILE A 366 -15.98 2.55 -4.79
CA ILE A 366 -15.33 2.34 -6.10
C ILE A 366 -16.37 2.42 -7.19
N VAL A 367 -16.13 3.27 -8.18
CA VAL A 367 -16.98 3.44 -9.36
C VAL A 367 -16.22 2.93 -10.57
N MET A 368 -16.86 2.05 -11.35
CA MET A 368 -16.28 1.49 -12.56
C MET A 368 -17.22 1.66 -13.75
N SER A 369 -16.67 2.06 -14.89
CA SER A 369 -17.43 2.31 -16.12
C SER A 369 -16.87 1.51 -17.30
N ARG A 370 -17.75 1.12 -18.23
CA ARG A 370 -17.36 0.64 -19.56
C ARG A 370 -17.09 1.81 -20.49
N ASN A 371 -16.25 1.58 -21.49
CA ASN A 371 -15.84 2.56 -22.50
C ASN A 371 -15.15 3.82 -21.92
N ALA A 372 -14.39 3.65 -20.83
CA ALA A 372 -13.64 4.74 -20.21
C ALA A 372 -12.35 5.16 -20.97
N GLY A 373 -12.02 4.52 -22.10
CA GLY A 373 -10.86 4.86 -22.92
C GLY A 373 -9.52 4.28 -22.45
N TYR A 374 -9.51 3.48 -21.38
CA TYR A 374 -8.31 2.81 -20.87
C TYR A 374 -8.08 1.45 -21.54
N LEU A 375 -6.82 1.12 -21.80
CA LEU A 375 -6.39 -0.17 -22.35
C LEU A 375 -6.21 -1.20 -21.24
N SER A 376 -5.54 -0.79 -20.16
CA SER A 376 -5.28 -1.59 -18.97
C SER A 376 -5.22 -0.71 -17.73
N GLN A 377 -5.46 -1.30 -16.57
CA GLN A 377 -5.35 -0.65 -15.27
C GLN A 377 -4.61 -1.52 -14.28
N VAL A 378 -3.93 -0.85 -13.35
CA VAL A 378 -3.20 -1.45 -12.23
C VAL A 378 -3.51 -0.66 -10.96
N VAL A 379 -3.24 -1.27 -9.81
CA VAL A 379 -3.42 -0.63 -8.50
C VAL A 379 -2.09 -0.53 -7.78
N GLU A 380 -1.88 0.58 -7.08
CA GLU A 380 -0.93 0.68 -5.98
C GLU A 380 -1.70 0.92 -4.67
N LEU A 381 -1.69 -0.05 -3.76
CA LEU A 381 -2.33 0.00 -2.44
C LEU A 381 -1.27 -0.12 -1.35
N ASP A 382 -1.17 0.86 -0.46
CA ASP A 382 -0.17 0.86 0.62
C ASP A 382 -0.72 1.62 1.83
N PHE A 383 -0.14 1.39 3.00
CA PHE A 383 -0.39 2.19 4.21
C PHE A 383 0.32 3.55 4.17
N LEU A 384 1.25 3.71 3.22
CA LEU A 384 1.98 4.94 2.91
C LEU A 384 1.71 5.37 1.46
N TYR A 385 2.27 6.51 1.06
CA TYR A 385 2.31 6.86 -0.36
C TYR A 385 3.31 5.93 -1.11
N PRO A 386 2.85 5.16 -2.11
CA PRO A 386 3.66 4.13 -2.77
C PRO A 386 4.54 4.72 -3.89
N SER A 387 5.52 5.57 -3.54
CA SER A 387 6.39 6.25 -4.52
C SER A 387 7.09 5.29 -5.48
N GLU A 388 7.70 4.20 -4.97
CA GLU A 388 8.42 3.22 -5.79
C GLU A 388 7.51 2.60 -6.86
N GLY A 389 6.31 2.17 -6.45
CA GLY A 389 5.32 1.59 -7.36
C GLY A 389 4.87 2.59 -8.43
N ILE A 390 4.48 3.80 -8.01
CA ILE A 390 4.04 4.86 -8.94
C ILE A 390 5.11 5.18 -9.99
N HIS A 391 6.37 5.37 -9.58
CA HIS A 391 7.46 5.66 -10.53
C HIS A 391 7.68 4.52 -11.53
N ARG A 392 7.72 3.26 -11.08
CA ARG A 392 7.87 2.10 -11.98
C ARG A 392 6.69 1.97 -12.96
N ARG A 393 5.48 2.33 -12.55
CA ARG A 393 4.31 2.36 -13.44
C ARG A 393 4.37 3.51 -14.43
N TRP A 394 4.85 4.69 -14.04
CA TRP A 394 5.07 5.82 -14.93
C TRP A 394 6.07 5.52 -16.04
N GLU A 395 7.18 4.85 -15.72
CA GLU A 395 8.18 4.36 -16.69
C GLU A 395 7.59 3.39 -17.71
N LYS A 396 6.52 2.67 -17.33
CA LYS A 396 5.76 1.76 -18.21
C LYS A 396 4.58 2.42 -18.93
N GLY A 397 4.48 3.75 -18.90
CA GLY A 397 3.44 4.50 -19.61
C GLY A 397 2.07 4.52 -18.93
N TYR A 398 1.96 4.06 -17.67
CA TYR A 398 0.75 4.26 -16.89
C TYR A 398 0.71 5.67 -16.29
N ARG A 399 -0.49 6.18 -15.99
CA ARG A 399 -0.69 7.44 -15.26
C ARG A 399 -1.79 7.26 -14.22
N ILE A 400 -1.68 7.92 -13.07
CA ILE A 400 -2.71 7.93 -12.03
C ILE A 400 -3.98 8.55 -12.61
N THR A 401 -5.09 7.83 -12.54
CA THR A 401 -6.40 8.27 -13.02
C THR A 401 -7.44 8.34 -11.92
N SER A 402 -7.20 7.70 -10.78
CA SER A 402 -8.04 7.84 -9.61
C SER A 402 -7.23 7.55 -8.35
N ALA A 403 -7.47 8.30 -7.28
CA ALA A 403 -6.82 8.11 -6.00
C ALA A 403 -7.83 8.31 -4.87
N ALA A 404 -7.74 7.49 -3.83
CA ALA A 404 -8.54 7.63 -2.63
C ALA A 404 -7.74 7.10 -1.45
N ALA A 405 -7.99 7.65 -0.26
CA ALA A 405 -7.26 7.26 0.93
C ALA A 405 -8.18 7.22 2.15
N THR A 406 -7.99 6.20 2.97
CA THR A 406 -8.53 6.13 4.33
C THR A 406 -7.49 6.68 5.30
N GLU A 407 -7.79 6.60 6.60
CA GLU A 407 -6.79 6.86 7.65
C GLU A 407 -5.68 5.80 7.72
N ASP A 408 -5.88 4.64 7.09
CA ASP A 408 -4.97 3.51 7.15
C ASP A 408 -4.22 3.24 5.85
N GLN A 409 -4.88 3.39 4.71
CA GLN A 409 -4.33 3.04 3.39
C GLN A 409 -4.68 4.08 2.33
N ALA A 410 -3.74 4.28 1.41
CA ALA A 410 -3.94 5.01 0.17
C ALA A 410 -3.96 4.04 -1.00
N ALA A 411 -4.92 4.23 -1.92
CA ALA A 411 -5.06 3.47 -3.14
C ALA A 411 -4.97 4.39 -4.36
N PHE A 412 -4.19 3.97 -5.34
CA PHE A 412 -4.01 4.64 -6.62
C PHE A 412 -4.35 3.68 -7.74
N ILE A 413 -5.27 4.06 -8.61
CA ILE A 413 -5.46 3.38 -9.89
C ILE A 413 -4.64 4.11 -10.93
N LEU A 414 -3.80 3.35 -11.63
CA LEU A 414 -3.02 3.83 -12.75
C LEU A 414 -3.50 3.13 -14.02
N SER A 415 -3.68 3.92 -15.08
CA SER A 415 -4.25 3.45 -16.35
C SER A 415 -3.28 3.70 -17.50
N ALA A 416 -3.22 2.76 -18.43
CA ALA A 416 -2.62 2.98 -19.74
C ALA A 416 -3.72 3.39 -20.73
N SER A 417 -3.48 4.42 -21.53
CA SER A 417 -4.46 4.93 -22.51
C SER A 417 -4.47 4.08 -23.80
N LYS A 418 -5.65 3.92 -24.43
CA LYS A 418 -5.77 3.27 -25.75
C LYS A 418 -5.19 4.12 -26.89
N ARG A 419 -5.26 5.44 -26.76
CA ARG A 419 -4.63 6.36 -27.71
C ARG A 419 -3.16 6.45 -27.32
N LYS A 420 -2.24 6.36 -28.29
CA LYS A 420 -0.84 6.82 -28.10
C LYS A 420 -0.95 8.29 -27.69
N SER A 421 -1.06 8.57 -26.39
CA SER A 421 -1.21 9.94 -25.94
C SER A 421 0.11 10.63 -26.24
N GLN A 422 0.03 11.90 -26.64
CA GLN A 422 1.11 12.84 -26.39
C GLN A 422 1.65 12.61 -24.98
N ASP A 423 2.95 12.79 -24.77
CA ASP A 423 3.60 12.51 -23.51
C ASP A 423 2.96 13.37 -22.39
N ILE A 424 1.95 12.83 -21.69
CA ILE A 424 1.24 13.56 -20.64
C ILE A 424 2.19 13.57 -19.45
N MET A 425 2.75 14.74 -19.17
CA MET A 425 3.50 14.99 -17.96
C MET A 425 2.51 14.96 -16.79
N GLN A 426 2.78 14.10 -15.82
CA GLN A 426 1.99 13.98 -14.60
C GLN A 426 2.87 14.23 -13.39
N GLU A 427 2.37 15.01 -12.45
CA GLU A 427 3.04 15.30 -11.19
C GLU A 427 2.11 15.06 -10.01
N THR A 428 2.70 14.67 -8.89
CA THR A 428 1.97 14.44 -7.63
C THR A 428 2.55 15.31 -6.54
N LEU A 429 1.68 15.95 -5.75
CA LEU A 429 2.08 16.79 -4.63
C LEU A 429 1.30 16.39 -3.37
N ARG A 430 2.03 16.24 -2.26
CA ARG A 430 1.48 15.94 -0.93
C ARG A 430 1.68 17.14 0.00
N THR A 431 0.60 17.69 0.56
CA THR A 431 0.65 18.86 1.44
C THR A 431 -0.28 18.70 2.65
N SER A 432 0.11 19.23 3.81
CA SER A 432 -0.74 19.21 5.01
C SER A 432 -2.00 20.08 4.86
N ALA A 433 -1.87 21.23 4.20
CA ALA A 433 -2.98 22.11 3.83
C ALA A 433 -3.35 21.96 2.35
N PHE A 434 -4.53 22.46 1.97
CA PHE A 434 -4.93 22.49 0.57
C PHE A 434 -3.91 23.28 -0.26
N PRO A 435 -3.45 22.79 -1.43
CA PRO A 435 -2.27 23.30 -2.13
C PRO A 435 -2.53 24.59 -2.94
N SER A 436 -3.22 25.59 -2.39
CA SER A 436 -3.70 26.77 -3.12
C SER A 436 -2.60 27.59 -3.82
N THR A 437 -1.44 27.77 -3.19
CA THR A 437 -0.28 28.46 -3.78
C THR A 437 0.30 27.65 -4.94
N HIS A 438 0.54 26.36 -4.71
CA HIS A 438 1.10 25.46 -5.70
C HIS A 438 0.20 25.33 -6.92
N VAL A 439 -1.13 25.30 -6.76
CA VAL A 439 -2.07 25.25 -7.90
C VAL A 439 -1.83 26.39 -8.87
N LYS A 440 -1.61 27.61 -8.36
CA LYS A 440 -1.33 28.78 -9.22
C LYS A 440 -0.01 28.62 -9.96
N ASP A 441 1.04 28.15 -9.28
CA ASP A 441 2.34 27.88 -9.90
C ASP A 441 2.27 26.77 -10.97
N LYS A 442 1.42 25.76 -10.76
CA LYS A 442 1.19 24.68 -11.72
C LYS A 442 0.44 25.18 -12.95
N TRP A 443 -0.56 26.06 -12.80
CA TRP A 443 -1.25 26.67 -13.94
C TRP A 443 -0.29 27.44 -14.86
N LEU A 444 0.71 28.14 -14.31
CA LEU A 444 1.74 28.81 -15.12
C LEU A 444 2.57 27.85 -15.99
N LYS A 445 2.59 26.56 -15.64
CA LYS A 445 3.27 25.48 -16.37
C LYS A 445 2.31 24.61 -17.18
N ASN A 446 1.05 25.05 -17.37
CA ASN A 446 -0.02 24.28 -17.99
C ASN A 446 -0.29 22.91 -17.33
N LEU A 447 -0.05 22.83 -16.02
CA LEU A 447 -0.36 21.68 -15.18
C LEU A 447 -1.64 21.95 -14.39
N TYR A 448 -2.63 21.09 -14.55
CA TYR A 448 -3.96 21.26 -13.97
C TYR A 448 -4.32 20.08 -13.07
N ILE A 449 -5.05 20.34 -11.99
CA ILE A 449 -5.53 19.27 -11.11
C ILE A 449 -6.41 18.34 -11.93
N SER A 450 -6.10 17.05 -11.89
CA SER A 450 -6.82 15.97 -12.57
C SER A 450 -7.51 15.03 -11.59
N SER A 451 -6.96 14.90 -10.38
CA SER A 451 -7.54 14.16 -9.27
C SER A 451 -6.99 14.74 -7.97
N ILE A 452 -7.81 14.71 -6.92
CA ILE A 452 -7.43 15.15 -5.59
C ILE A 452 -8.13 14.29 -4.56
N CYS A 453 -7.45 13.96 -3.46
CA CYS A 453 -8.05 13.33 -2.30
C CYS A 453 -7.28 13.73 -1.04
N TYR A 454 -7.82 13.36 0.12
CA TYR A 454 -7.22 13.62 1.42
C TYR A 454 -7.21 12.33 2.23
N GLY A 455 -6.09 12.04 2.87
CA GLY A 455 -5.96 10.86 3.73
C GLY A 455 -4.50 10.58 4.06
N ARG A 456 -4.23 9.42 4.65
CA ARG A 456 -2.89 9.12 5.16
C ARG A 456 -1.88 8.88 4.04
N THR A 457 -0.77 9.61 4.06
CA THR A 457 0.33 9.45 3.09
C THR A 457 1.74 9.62 3.64
N VAL A 458 1.88 9.91 4.93
CA VAL A 458 3.20 10.21 5.52
C VAL A 458 3.92 8.93 5.95
N SER A 459 5.15 8.81 5.44
CA SER A 459 6.20 7.88 5.89
C SER A 459 6.90 8.41 7.13
#